data_AF-A0A9X8YPQ9-F1
#
_entry.id   AF-A0A9X8YPQ9-F1
#
_cell.length_a   1.000
_cell.length_b   1.000
_cell.length_c   1.000
_cell.angle_alpha   90.00
_cell.angle_beta   90.00
_cell.angle_gamma   90.00
#
_symmetry.space_group_name_H-M   'P 1'
#
loop_
_entity.id
_entity.type
_entity.pdbx_description
1 polymer ?
#
loop_
_entity_poly.entity_id
_entity_poly.type
_entity_poly.pdbx_seq_one_letter_code
_entity_poly.pdbx_strand_id
1 'polypeptide(L)'
;PKCELCPLNVGCLSYANHSWANYPGKKPKQTLPEKTAYFLLLQHGDRVWLEQRPAVGLWGGLFCFPQFSARVDLELWLQQRGLKGKRLEQLTAFRHTFSHFHLDIVPMWLSLDVAGSGMDEGAGLWYNLAQPPSVGLAAPVDRLLQQLAKQPLIQQNLYGDSAIDEELA
;
A
#
# COMPACT_ATOMS: atom_id res chain seq x y z
N PRO A 1 -35.42 3.43 13.06
CA PRO A 1 -35.99 2.05 13.17
C PRO A 1 -37.49 2.10 12.91
N LYS A 2 -38.09 1.01 12.42
CA LYS A 2 -39.55 0.93 12.19
C LYS A 2 -40.26 0.37 13.42
N CYS A 3 -40.27 1.13 14.51
CA CYS A 3 -40.70 0.63 15.81
C CYS A 3 -42.20 0.22 15.85
N GLU A 4 -43.04 0.90 15.07
CA GLU A 4 -44.48 0.61 14.97
C GLU A 4 -44.79 -0.77 14.38
N LEU A 5 -43.87 -1.31 13.57
CA LEU A 5 -43.99 -2.63 12.96
C LEU A 5 -43.21 -3.70 13.75
N CYS A 6 -42.58 -3.34 14.86
CA CYS A 6 -41.76 -4.25 15.63
C CYS A 6 -42.65 -5.16 16.49
N PRO A 7 -42.60 -6.50 16.32
CA PRO A 7 -43.41 -7.43 17.12
C PRO A 7 -43.02 -7.44 18.61
N LEU A 8 -41.88 -6.83 18.95
CA LEU A 8 -41.39 -6.67 20.32
C LEU A 8 -41.72 -5.29 20.91
N ASN A 9 -42.50 -4.45 20.23
CA ASN A 9 -42.76 -3.07 20.63
C ASN A 9 -43.40 -2.95 22.04
N VAL A 10 -44.30 -3.88 22.40
CA VAL A 10 -45.01 -3.90 23.69
C VAL A 10 -44.04 -4.02 24.87
N GLY A 11 -42.97 -4.79 24.73
CA GLY A 11 -41.95 -4.97 25.78
C GLY A 11 -40.72 -4.06 25.63
N CYS A 12 -40.68 -3.21 24.61
CA CYS A 12 -39.49 -2.42 24.29
C CYS A 12 -39.47 -1.12 25.09
N LEU A 13 -38.70 -1.09 26.19
CA LEU A 13 -38.54 0.10 27.03
C LEU A 13 -38.03 1.32 26.25
N SER A 14 -37.17 1.15 25.24
CA SER A 14 -36.67 2.26 24.44
C SER A 14 -37.70 2.78 23.42
N TYR A 15 -38.66 1.95 23.00
CA TYR A 15 -39.81 2.41 22.22
C TYR A 15 -40.79 3.18 23.10
N ALA A 16 -41.16 2.62 24.26
CA ALA A 16 -42.06 3.24 25.22
C ALA A 16 -41.57 4.63 25.69
N ASN A 17 -40.25 4.81 25.79
CA ASN A 17 -39.62 6.06 26.22
C ASN A 17 -39.16 6.96 25.05
N HIS A 18 -39.51 6.64 23.80
CA HIS A 18 -39.06 7.36 22.60
C HIS A 18 -37.54 7.59 22.51
N SER A 19 -36.76 6.69 23.12
CA SER A 19 -35.33 6.86 23.36
C SER A 19 -34.47 5.90 22.55
N TRP A 20 -35.06 5.11 21.63
CA TRP A 20 -34.32 4.16 20.77
C TRP A 20 -33.14 4.79 20.03
N ALA A 21 -33.21 6.08 19.69
CA ALA A 21 -32.13 6.80 19.02
C ALA A 21 -30.87 6.95 19.91
N ASN A 22 -31.02 6.79 21.22
CA ASN A 22 -29.92 6.83 22.18
C ASN A 22 -29.22 5.48 22.35
N TYR A 23 -29.69 4.43 21.65
CA TYR A 23 -29.20 3.06 21.82
C TYR A 23 -28.71 2.43 20.50
N PRO A 24 -27.60 1.67 20.56
CA PRO A 24 -26.62 1.66 21.65
C PRO A 24 -26.00 3.07 21.80
N GLY A 25 -25.67 3.45 23.04
CA GLY A 25 -25.05 4.75 23.32
C GLY A 25 -23.82 4.97 22.44
N LYS A 26 -23.51 6.23 22.10
CA LYS A 26 -22.35 6.56 21.28
C LYS A 26 -21.10 5.90 21.88
N LYS A 27 -20.49 4.99 21.13
CA LYS A 27 -19.23 4.36 21.54
C LYS A 27 -18.19 5.47 21.71
N PRO A 28 -17.43 5.51 22.82
CA PRO A 28 -16.33 6.45 22.96
C PRO A 28 -15.42 6.37 21.74
N LYS A 29 -14.99 7.54 21.22
CA LYS A 29 -14.03 7.56 20.11
C LYS A 29 -12.75 6.90 20.59
N GLN A 30 -12.40 5.78 19.96
CA GLN A 30 -11.14 5.10 20.20
C GLN A 30 -10.09 5.69 19.27
N THR A 31 -8.97 6.16 19.81
CA THR A 31 -7.78 6.48 19.01
C THR A 31 -7.18 5.16 18.52
N LEU A 32 -7.13 4.97 17.20
CA LEU A 32 -6.51 3.79 16.62
C LEU A 32 -4.99 3.97 16.62
N PRO A 33 -4.19 2.94 16.98
CA PRO A 33 -2.75 2.97 16.82
C PRO A 33 -2.35 3.28 15.38
N GLU A 34 -1.27 4.04 15.21
CA GLU A 34 -0.70 4.36 13.90
C GLU A 34 0.61 3.58 13.72
N LYS A 35 0.79 2.98 12.55
CA LYS A 35 1.99 2.22 12.16
C LYS A 35 2.49 2.76 10.82
N THR A 36 3.79 2.76 10.63
CA THR A 36 4.41 3.09 9.34
C THR A 36 4.93 1.82 8.68
N ALA A 37 4.78 1.72 7.36
CA ALA A 37 5.44 0.69 6.55
C ALA A 37 6.02 1.30 5.27
N TYR A 38 7.25 0.94 4.96
CA TYR A 38 7.91 1.29 3.71
C TYR A 38 7.68 0.16 2.72
N PHE A 39 7.06 0.47 1.58
CA PHE A 39 6.81 -0.50 0.52
C PHE A 39 7.85 -0.31 -0.57
N LEU A 40 8.63 -1.32 -0.87
CA LEU A 40 9.68 -1.24 -1.87
C LEU A 40 9.13 -1.70 -3.23
N LEU A 41 8.98 -0.76 -4.16
CA LEU A 41 8.47 -0.97 -5.51
C LEU A 41 9.66 -1.17 -6.45
N LEU A 42 10.06 -2.43 -6.63
CA LEU A 42 11.15 -2.80 -7.54
C LEU A 42 10.57 -3.03 -8.93
N GLN A 43 10.95 -2.18 -9.87
CA GLN A 43 10.42 -2.19 -11.22
C GLN A 43 11.52 -2.47 -12.24
N HIS A 44 11.22 -3.32 -13.22
CA HIS A 44 12.05 -3.56 -14.39
C HIS A 44 11.14 -3.58 -15.62
N GLY A 45 11.23 -2.53 -16.45
CA GLY A 45 10.27 -2.30 -17.54
C GLY A 45 8.83 -2.27 -17.03
N ASP A 46 7.96 -3.08 -17.63
CA ASP A 46 6.54 -3.20 -17.25
C ASP A 46 6.29 -4.21 -16.12
N ARG A 47 7.34 -4.68 -15.44
CA ARG A 47 7.23 -5.69 -14.39
C ARG A 47 7.63 -5.14 -13.05
N VAL A 48 6.92 -5.58 -12.02
CA VAL A 48 7.11 -5.13 -10.65
C VAL A 48 7.20 -6.34 -9.72
N TRP A 49 8.17 -6.36 -8.82
CA TRP A 49 8.35 -7.49 -7.91
C TRP A 49 7.33 -7.48 -6.77
N LEU A 50 6.71 -8.63 -6.52
CA LEU A 50 5.84 -8.90 -5.38
C LEU A 50 6.26 -10.20 -4.69
N GLU A 51 6.00 -10.30 -3.39
CA GLU A 51 6.27 -11.48 -2.56
C GLU A 51 4.97 -11.98 -1.94
N GLN A 52 4.81 -13.30 -1.88
CA GLN A 52 3.67 -13.89 -1.17
C GLN A 52 3.88 -13.78 0.34
N ARG A 53 2.90 -13.20 1.03
CA ARG A 53 2.89 -13.10 2.49
C ARG A 53 2.71 -14.48 3.12
N PRO A 54 3.27 -14.74 4.33
CA PRO A 54 2.95 -15.93 5.11
C PRO A 54 1.43 -16.12 5.23
N ALA A 55 0.96 -17.37 5.34
CA ALA A 55 -0.48 -17.66 5.36
C ALA A 55 -1.24 -17.00 6.53
N VAL A 56 -0.54 -16.62 7.60
CA VAL A 56 -1.11 -16.01 8.81
C VAL A 56 -0.62 -14.59 8.97
N GLY A 57 -1.51 -13.69 9.40
CA GLY A 57 -1.21 -12.31 9.74
C GLY A 57 -1.79 -11.30 8.77
N LEU A 58 -1.21 -10.10 8.74
CA LEU A 58 -1.67 -9.03 7.87
C LEU A 58 -1.51 -9.44 6.40
N TRP A 59 -2.64 -9.52 5.70
CA TRP A 59 -2.76 -9.97 4.30
C TRP A 59 -2.24 -11.38 4.07
N GLY A 60 -2.51 -12.30 4.99
CA GLY A 60 -1.99 -13.66 4.92
C GLY A 60 -2.27 -14.36 3.59
N GLY A 61 -1.23 -14.88 2.95
CA GLY A 61 -1.30 -15.57 1.66
C GLY A 61 -1.47 -14.67 0.42
N LEU A 62 -1.65 -13.36 0.59
CA LEU A 62 -1.74 -12.41 -0.52
C LEU A 62 -0.35 -11.97 -1.00
N PHE A 63 -0.27 -11.53 -2.25
CA PHE A 63 0.93 -10.91 -2.80
C PHE A 63 1.03 -9.44 -2.41
N CYS A 64 2.21 -9.05 -1.95
CA CYS A 64 2.54 -7.70 -1.51
C CYS A 64 3.91 -7.25 -2.00
N PHE A 65 4.14 -5.94 -1.99
CA PHE A 65 5.50 -5.41 -2.09
C PHE A 65 6.35 -5.87 -0.89
N PRO A 66 7.67 -6.05 -1.06
CA PRO A 66 8.58 -6.12 0.07
C PRO A 66 8.34 -4.93 1.01
N GLN A 67 8.15 -5.22 2.30
CA GLN A 67 7.71 -4.24 3.29
C GLN A 67 8.62 -4.19 4.51
N PHE A 68 8.88 -2.98 4.98
CA PHE A 68 9.81 -2.72 6.08
C PHE A 68 9.17 -1.79 7.12
N SER A 69 9.43 -2.03 8.40
CA SER A 69 8.98 -1.16 9.49
C SER A 69 9.77 0.14 9.56
N ALA A 70 11.04 0.12 9.15
CA ALA A 70 11.91 1.28 9.16
C ALA A 70 12.67 1.41 7.83
N ARG A 71 13.01 2.64 7.47
CA ARG A 71 13.80 2.95 6.28
C ARG A 71 15.17 2.29 6.30
N VAL A 72 15.79 2.20 7.47
CA VAL A 72 17.11 1.55 7.65
C VAL A 72 17.08 0.06 7.28
N ASP A 73 15.98 -0.65 7.58
CA ASP A 73 15.83 -2.07 7.25
C ASP A 73 15.74 -2.27 5.73
N LEU A 74 15.03 -1.36 5.05
CA LEU A 74 14.94 -1.33 3.58
C LEU A 74 16.31 -1.08 2.96
N GLU A 75 17.05 -0.08 3.46
CA GLU A 75 18.39 0.26 2.94
C GLU A 75 19.39 -0.88 3.15
N LEU A 76 19.32 -1.56 4.30
CA LEU A 76 20.12 -2.76 4.58
C LEU A 76 19.77 -3.91 3.62
N TRP A 77 18.48 -4.12 3.36
CA TRP A 77 18.02 -5.14 2.41
C TRP A 77 18.52 -4.88 0.99
N LEU A 78 18.49 -3.62 0.54
CA LEU A 78 19.07 -3.22 -0.75
C LEU A 78 20.58 -3.47 -0.79
N GLN A 79 21.29 -3.16 0.30
CA GLN A 79 22.73 -3.39 0.40
C GLN A 79 23.09 -4.88 0.29
N GLN A 80 22.35 -5.75 0.98
CA GLN A 80 22.59 -7.21 0.93
C GLN A 80 22.40 -7.82 -0.46
N ARG A 81 21.64 -7.15 -1.34
CA ARG A 81 21.39 -7.57 -2.72
C ARG A 81 22.25 -6.86 -3.77
N GLY A 82 23.24 -6.08 -3.34
CA GLY A 82 24.09 -5.32 -4.25
C GLY A 82 23.35 -4.19 -4.98
N LEU A 83 22.18 -3.77 -4.48
CA LEU A 83 21.36 -2.70 -5.06
C LEU A 83 21.62 -1.34 -4.40
N LYS A 84 22.63 -1.25 -3.53
CA LYS A 84 23.03 0.01 -2.89
C LYS A 84 23.54 1.02 -3.93
N GLY A 85 23.15 2.28 -3.77
CA GLY A 85 23.58 3.38 -4.64
C GLY A 85 22.72 3.57 -5.91
N LYS A 86 21.77 2.67 -6.18
CA LYS A 86 20.71 2.92 -7.15
C LYS A 86 19.77 4.02 -6.62
N ARG A 87 19.21 4.84 -7.51
CA ARG A 87 18.36 5.98 -7.16
C ARG A 87 17.01 5.48 -6.62
N LEU A 88 16.86 5.52 -5.30
CA LEU A 88 15.63 5.18 -4.59
C LEU A 88 14.77 6.45 -4.44
N GLU A 89 13.58 6.44 -5.02
CA GLU A 89 12.67 7.59 -5.00
C GLU A 89 11.47 7.32 -4.08
N GLN A 90 11.10 8.29 -3.27
CA GLN A 90 9.89 8.18 -2.47
C GLN A 90 8.68 8.70 -3.27
N LEU A 91 7.65 7.87 -3.40
CA LEU A 91 6.35 8.30 -3.96
C LEU A 91 5.44 8.88 -2.87
N THR A 92 4.29 9.40 -3.28
CA THR A 92 3.30 9.98 -2.36
C THR A 92 2.84 8.94 -1.33
N ALA A 93 3.13 9.21 -0.06
CA ALA A 93 2.67 8.38 1.05
C ALA A 93 1.15 8.46 1.21
N PHE A 94 0.55 7.39 1.72
CA PHE A 94 -0.90 7.35 1.96
C PHE A 94 -1.25 6.45 3.14
N ARG A 95 -2.40 6.73 3.77
CA ARG A 95 -2.93 5.94 4.89
C ARG A 95 -3.89 4.86 4.40
N HIS A 96 -3.72 3.64 4.90
CA HIS A 96 -4.70 2.56 4.80
C HIS A 96 -5.25 2.25 6.20
N THR A 97 -6.58 2.30 6.34
CA THR A 97 -7.24 2.14 7.65
C THR A 97 -7.79 0.74 7.80
N PHE A 98 -7.32 0.03 8.82
CA PHE A 98 -7.92 -1.20 9.30
C PHE A 98 -8.87 -0.91 10.47
N SER A 99 -9.74 -1.86 10.80
CA SER A 99 -10.64 -1.75 11.95
C SER A 99 -9.93 -1.55 13.29
N HIS A 100 -8.63 -1.83 13.37
CA HIS A 100 -7.87 -1.86 14.64
C HIS A 100 -6.62 -0.98 14.64
N PHE A 101 -6.19 -0.43 13.49
CA PHE A 101 -5.03 0.46 13.39
C PHE A 101 -5.02 1.20 12.05
N HIS A 102 -4.26 2.29 11.97
CA HIS A 102 -3.90 2.95 10.73
C HIS A 102 -2.51 2.51 10.28
N LEU A 103 -2.34 2.24 8.98
CA LEU A 103 -1.06 1.97 8.36
C LEU A 103 -0.71 3.10 7.39
N ASP A 104 0.29 3.89 7.74
CA ASP A 104 0.89 4.89 6.86
C ASP A 104 1.93 4.22 5.97
N ILE A 105 1.60 4.14 4.68
CA ILE A 105 2.41 3.46 3.68
C ILE A 105 3.26 4.51 2.97
N VAL A 106 4.57 4.28 2.98
CA VAL A 106 5.57 5.11 2.30
C VAL A 106 6.13 4.28 1.13
N PRO A 107 5.66 4.49 -0.11
CA PRO A 107 6.17 3.75 -1.26
C PRO A 107 7.55 4.29 -1.65
N MET A 108 8.50 3.38 -1.80
CA MET A 108 9.88 3.63 -2.20
C MET A 108 10.12 2.91 -3.52
N TRP A 109 10.22 3.66 -4.61
CA TRP A 109 10.38 3.15 -5.96
C TRP A 109 11.85 3.05 -6.37
N LEU A 110 12.19 1.95 -7.03
CA LEU A 110 13.52 1.68 -7.55
C LEU A 110 13.41 1.01 -8.91
N SER A 111 13.93 1.67 -9.94
CA SER A 111 14.06 1.08 -11.29
C SER A 111 15.34 0.23 -11.37
N LEU A 112 15.21 -0.96 -11.95
CA LEU A 112 16.29 -1.89 -12.20
C LEU A 112 16.55 -2.01 -13.71
N ASP A 113 17.82 -2.20 -14.07
CA ASP A 113 18.24 -2.38 -15.46
C ASP A 113 18.12 -3.84 -15.94
N VAL A 114 18.11 -4.80 -15.00
CA VAL A 114 17.99 -6.24 -15.28
C VAL A 114 17.03 -6.87 -14.27
N ALA A 115 16.02 -7.58 -14.75
CA ALA A 115 15.19 -8.43 -13.90
C ALA A 115 16.01 -9.62 -13.40
N GLY A 116 16.19 -9.73 -12.08
CA GLY A 116 16.83 -10.89 -11.46
C GLY A 116 18.07 -10.61 -10.59
N SER A 117 18.47 -9.36 -10.39
CA SER A 117 19.54 -9.00 -9.45
C SER A 117 19.14 -9.30 -7.98
N GLY A 118 19.27 -10.56 -7.55
CA GLY A 118 19.12 -11.00 -6.16
C GLY A 118 17.69 -11.35 -5.72
N MET A 119 16.80 -11.73 -6.65
CA MET A 119 15.37 -12.02 -6.38
C MET A 119 14.96 -13.49 -6.54
N ASP A 120 15.91 -14.40 -6.85
CA ASP A 120 15.61 -15.79 -7.20
C ASP A 120 15.31 -16.74 -6.02
N GLU A 121 15.44 -16.28 -4.77
CA GLU A 121 15.46 -17.17 -3.60
C GLU A 121 14.12 -17.26 -2.82
N GLY A 122 12.98 -16.84 -3.38
CA GLY A 122 11.70 -16.82 -2.63
C GLY A 122 10.43 -17.05 -3.45
N ALA A 123 9.30 -17.21 -2.73
CA ALA A 123 7.95 -17.29 -3.29
C ALA A 123 7.44 -15.91 -3.78
N GLY A 124 8.20 -15.27 -4.66
CA GLY A 124 7.87 -14.00 -5.29
C GLY A 124 7.56 -14.14 -6.77
N LEU A 125 7.01 -13.07 -7.35
CA LEU A 125 6.71 -13.00 -8.77
C LEU A 125 6.98 -11.61 -9.33
N TRP A 126 7.36 -11.57 -10.60
CA TRP A 126 7.40 -10.35 -11.40
C TRP A 126 6.01 -10.11 -12.01
N TYR A 127 5.23 -9.25 -11.35
CA TYR A 127 3.88 -8.87 -11.77
C TYR A 127 3.93 -7.97 -12.99
N ASN A 128 3.31 -8.39 -14.08
CA ASN A 128 3.27 -7.63 -15.33
C ASN A 128 2.14 -6.60 -15.29
N LEU A 129 2.49 -5.32 -15.39
CA LEU A 129 1.54 -4.19 -15.38
C LEU A 129 0.69 -4.14 -16.65
N ALA A 130 1.23 -4.58 -17.80
CA ALA A 130 0.53 -4.61 -19.09
C ALA A 130 -0.33 -5.86 -19.27
N GLN A 131 0.08 -6.99 -18.70
CA GLN A 131 -0.67 -8.24 -18.70
C GLN A 131 -0.76 -8.82 -17.28
N PRO A 132 -1.64 -8.25 -16.43
CA PRO A 132 -1.80 -8.66 -15.05
C PRO A 132 -2.09 -10.16 -14.86
N PRO A 133 -1.26 -10.90 -14.11
CA PRO A 133 -1.61 -12.26 -13.71
C PRO A 133 -2.78 -12.25 -12.70
N SER A 134 -3.62 -13.28 -12.73
CA SER A 134 -4.71 -13.45 -11.77
C SER A 134 -4.19 -14.00 -10.44
N VAL A 135 -3.78 -13.11 -9.53
CA VAL A 135 -3.31 -13.45 -8.18
C VAL A 135 -4.04 -12.63 -7.11
N GLY A 136 -4.08 -13.14 -5.88
CA GLY A 136 -4.64 -12.41 -4.74
C GLY A 136 -3.72 -11.28 -4.29
N LEU A 137 -4.18 -10.03 -4.34
CA LEU A 137 -3.43 -8.83 -3.98
C LEU A 137 -4.00 -8.18 -2.72
N ALA A 138 -3.13 -7.61 -1.88
CA ALA A 138 -3.60 -6.73 -0.82
C ALA A 138 -4.15 -5.41 -1.41
N ALA A 139 -5.20 -4.85 -0.81
CA ALA A 139 -5.85 -3.63 -1.29
C ALA A 139 -4.89 -2.43 -1.54
N PRO A 140 -3.94 -2.08 -0.65
CA PRO A 140 -3.00 -0.99 -0.97
C PRO A 140 -1.98 -1.35 -2.05
N VAL A 141 -1.73 -2.65 -2.29
CA VAL A 141 -0.83 -3.12 -3.34
C VAL A 141 -1.50 -2.95 -4.69
N ASP A 142 -2.76 -3.39 -4.84
CA ASP A 142 -3.57 -3.17 -6.04
C ASP A 142 -3.66 -1.68 -6.40
N ARG A 143 -3.90 -0.82 -5.41
CA ARG A 143 -3.88 0.64 -5.60
C ARG A 143 -2.57 1.14 -6.21
N LEU A 144 -1.43 0.71 -5.69
CA LEU A 144 -0.10 1.13 -6.17
C LEU A 144 0.18 0.58 -7.56
N LEU A 145 -0.18 -0.67 -7.85
CA LEU A 145 -0.02 -1.27 -9.18
C LEU A 145 -0.83 -0.52 -10.24
N GLN A 146 -2.07 -0.13 -9.92
CA GLN A 146 -2.90 0.70 -10.79
C GLN A 146 -2.30 2.09 -11.03
N GLN A 147 -1.63 2.68 -10.04
CA GLN A 147 -0.92 3.95 -10.20
C GLN A 147 0.27 3.80 -11.14
N LEU A 148 1.11 2.77 -10.93
CA LEU A 148 2.25 2.48 -11.80
C LEU A 148 1.84 2.18 -13.25
N ALA A 149 0.73 1.48 -13.46
CA ALA A 149 0.20 1.18 -14.79
C ALA A 149 -0.31 2.44 -15.54
N LYS A 150 -0.84 3.44 -14.81
CA LYS A 150 -1.36 4.68 -15.40
C LYS A 150 -0.29 5.75 -15.60
N GLN A 151 0.75 5.74 -14.77
CA GLN A 151 1.82 6.73 -14.75
C GLN A 151 3.17 6.00 -14.74
N PRO A 152 3.68 5.57 -15.91
CA PRO A 152 5.00 4.96 -15.98
C PRO A 152 6.05 5.98 -15.54
N LEU A 153 6.65 5.72 -14.38
CA LEU A 153 7.63 6.60 -13.72
C LEU A 153 8.95 6.72 -14.51
N ILE A 154 9.15 5.85 -15.49
CA ILE A 154 10.34 5.79 -16.36
C ILE A 154 10.41 7.04 -17.27
N GLN A 155 9.29 7.71 -17.55
CA GLN A 155 9.23 8.79 -18.54
C GLN A 155 9.36 10.21 -17.95
N GLN A 156 9.45 10.35 -16.63
CA GLN A 156 9.62 11.66 -15.99
C GLN A 156 11.06 12.22 -16.10
N ASN A 157 12.02 11.42 -16.59
CA ASN A 157 13.43 11.83 -16.73
C ASN A 157 13.88 12.10 -18.17
N LEU A 158 12.99 12.08 -19.18
CA LEU A 158 13.35 12.41 -20.58
C LEU A 158 13.12 13.89 -20.94
N TYR A 159 12.59 14.70 -20.03
CA TYR A 159 12.35 16.14 -20.22
C TYR A 159 12.90 17.00 -19.06
N GLY A 160 13.98 16.53 -18.41
CA GLY A 160 14.56 17.18 -17.23
C GLY A 160 15.99 17.71 -17.37
N ASP A 161 16.58 17.67 -18.56
CA ASP A 161 17.89 18.29 -18.85
C ASP A 161 17.88 18.86 -20.28
N SER A 162 17.46 20.11 -20.43
CA SER A 162 17.80 20.91 -21.60
C SER A 162 17.96 22.38 -21.19
N ALA A 163 19.17 22.87 -21.41
CA ALA A 163 19.63 24.25 -21.45
C ALA A 163 19.80 24.98 -20.11
N ILE A 164 20.98 24.80 -19.53
CA ILE A 164 21.76 25.93 -19.00
C ILE A 164 22.58 26.50 -20.16
N ASP A 165 22.64 27.84 -20.19
CA ASP A 165 23.64 28.74 -20.81
C ASP A 165 23.41 29.37 -22.21
N GLU A 166 23.86 30.63 -22.26
CA GLU A 166 23.88 31.68 -23.31
C GLU A 166 22.55 32.45 -23.54
N GLU A 167 22.47 33.78 -23.36
CA GLU A 167 23.41 34.79 -23.87
C GLU A 167 23.30 36.14 -23.10
N LEU A 168 24.46 36.77 -22.91
CA LEU A 168 24.67 38.15 -22.44
C LEU A 168 24.14 39.16 -23.46
N ALA A 169 23.37 40.17 -23.03
CA ALA A 169 23.40 41.55 -23.56
C ALA A 169 22.70 42.51 -22.57
#